data_AF-A0A067BZJ1-F1
#
_entry.id   AF-A0A067BZJ1-F1
#
_cell.length_a   1.000
_cell.length_b   1.000
_cell.length_c   1.000
_cell.angle_alpha   90.00
_cell.angle_beta   90.00
_cell.angle_gamma   90.00
#
_symmetry.space_group_name_H-M   'P 1'
#
loop_
_entity.id
_entity.type
_entity.pdbx_description
1 polymer ?
#
loop_
_entity_poly.entity_id
_entity_poly.type
_entity_poly.pdbx_seq_one_letter_code
_entity_poly.pdbx_strand_id
1 'polypeptide(L)'
;MLGHNIALFDAPKPYGLMCLTVTIKEARQTHATSVYARIKVRDDVQLHTASANNDWNETFHIYVAEPRDETLSVQLIDTSAWFSGDAGACTIPLAGLLSGASVDAWFPLTVRGTQQGEVRLGLQLRGDIATYVKVQRIDVTKAQPLASPVGTTAAAA
;
A
#
# COMPACT_ATOMS: atom_id res chain seq x y z
N MET A 1 15.08 41.93 7.73
CA MET A 1 16.10 40.94 8.14
C MET A 1 15.58 40.28 9.41
N LEU A 2 15.24 39.00 9.52
CA LEU A 2 15.39 37.82 8.67
C LEU A 2 14.06 37.05 8.73
N GLY A 3 13.59 36.57 7.58
CA GLY A 3 12.70 35.42 7.56
C GLY A 3 13.52 34.16 7.80
N HIS A 4 13.01 33.22 8.58
CA HIS A 4 13.38 31.81 8.48
C HIS A 4 12.19 30.96 8.93
N ASN A 5 11.39 30.57 7.93
CA ASN A 5 11.03 29.19 7.68
C ASN A 5 10.39 28.44 8.87
N ILE A 6 9.20 28.89 9.27
CA ILE A 6 8.18 27.91 9.67
C ILE A 6 7.82 27.21 8.37
N ALA A 7 8.22 25.94 8.23
CA ALA A 7 7.64 25.07 7.23
C ALA A 7 6.13 25.12 7.48
N LEU A 8 5.43 25.97 6.72
CA LEU A 8 3.99 25.90 6.61
C LEU A 8 3.73 24.46 6.23
N PHE A 9 3.07 23.73 7.13
CA PHE A 9 2.45 22.46 6.84
C PHE A 9 1.79 22.61 5.48
N ASP A 10 2.42 21.96 4.49
CA ASP A 10 2.21 22.14 3.08
C ASP A 10 0.74 21.81 2.76
N ALA A 11 -0.06 22.87 2.61
CA ALA A 11 -1.44 22.89 2.14
C ALA A 11 -2.45 21.92 2.83
N PRO A 12 -3.75 22.24 2.81
CA PRO A 12 -4.75 21.23 3.16
C PRO A 12 -4.71 20.13 2.09
N LYS A 13 -4.20 18.93 2.40
CA LYS A 13 -4.23 17.78 1.47
C LYS A 13 -5.70 17.51 1.09
N PRO A 14 -6.14 17.81 -0.15
CA PRO A 14 -7.55 17.84 -0.45
C PRO A 14 -7.96 16.46 -0.97
N TYR A 15 -8.88 15.80 -0.24
CA TYR A 15 -9.66 14.61 -0.62
C TYR A 15 -8.92 13.25 -0.65
N GLY A 16 -9.53 12.21 -0.07
CA GLY A 16 -9.29 10.83 -0.54
C GLY A 16 -8.31 9.92 0.22
N LEU A 17 -7.95 10.19 1.49
CA LEU A 17 -7.20 9.19 2.29
C LEU A 17 -8.10 7.99 2.57
N MET A 18 -7.83 6.86 1.92
CA MET A 18 -8.46 5.58 2.26
C MET A 18 -7.68 4.92 3.39
N CYS A 19 -8.38 4.43 4.39
CA CYS A 19 -7.79 3.64 5.47
C CYS A 19 -7.87 2.16 5.09
N LEU A 20 -6.72 1.54 4.87
CA LEU A 20 -6.59 0.10 4.72
C LEU A 20 -6.46 -0.53 6.11
N THR A 21 -7.47 -1.29 6.51
CA THR A 21 -7.40 -2.19 7.66
C THR A 21 -6.80 -3.52 7.22
N VAL A 22 -5.66 -3.90 7.78
CA VAL A 22 -5.00 -5.19 7.55
C VAL A 22 -5.02 -5.98 8.85
N THR A 23 -5.68 -7.13 8.86
CA THR A 23 -5.73 -8.07 9.98
C THR A 23 -4.93 -9.30 9.62
N ILE A 24 -3.81 -9.52 10.29
CA ILE A 24 -3.07 -10.79 10.18
C ILE A 24 -3.64 -11.73 11.22
N LYS A 25 -4.25 -12.83 10.78
CA LYS A 25 -4.83 -13.81 11.69
C LYS A 25 -3.81 -14.86 12.06
N GLU A 26 -3.41 -15.66 11.08
CA GLU A 26 -2.62 -16.87 11.29
C GLU A 26 -1.83 -17.21 10.03
N ALA A 27 -0.74 -17.97 10.18
CA ALA A 27 -0.01 -18.56 9.07
C ALA A 27 0.12 -20.07 9.28
N ARG A 28 -0.10 -20.84 8.21
CA ARG A 28 -0.06 -22.30 8.23
C ARG A 28 0.92 -22.86 7.21
N GLN A 29 1.32 -24.11 7.47
CA GLN A 29 2.26 -24.87 6.63
C GLN A 29 3.62 -24.18 6.44
N THR A 30 3.98 -23.24 7.30
CA THR A 30 5.31 -22.64 7.28
C THR A 30 6.31 -23.60 7.91
N HIS A 31 7.49 -23.76 7.30
CA HIS A 31 8.58 -24.54 7.88
C HIS A 31 9.18 -23.92 9.16
N ALA A 32 8.73 -22.71 9.53
CA ALA A 32 9.21 -21.92 10.65
C ALA A 32 8.33 -22.09 11.91
N THR A 33 8.98 -22.22 13.06
CA THR A 33 8.35 -22.33 14.40
C THR A 33 8.10 -20.99 15.07
N SER A 34 8.74 -19.90 14.62
CA SER A 34 8.50 -18.54 15.12
C SER A 34 8.73 -17.56 13.99
N VAL A 35 7.64 -16.98 13.47
CA VAL A 35 7.68 -16.05 12.34
C VAL A 35 7.36 -14.62 12.74
N TYR A 36 8.02 -13.72 12.04
CA TYR A 36 7.84 -12.29 12.09
C TYR A 36 7.16 -11.83 10.81
N ALA A 37 6.00 -11.19 10.94
CA ALA A 37 5.32 -10.59 9.80
C ALA A 37 5.77 -9.14 9.62
N ARG A 38 6.23 -8.84 8.41
CA ARG A 38 6.54 -7.50 7.92
C ARG A 38 5.52 -7.10 6.87
N ILE A 39 4.84 -5.99 7.11
CA ILE A 39 3.87 -5.44 6.16
C ILE A 39 4.47 -4.17 5.54
N LYS A 40 4.45 -4.09 4.21
CA LYS A 40 4.83 -2.87 3.47
C LYS A 40 3.78 -2.48 2.45
N VAL A 41 3.64 -1.18 2.24
CA VAL A 41 2.77 -0.60 1.22
C VAL A 41 3.61 0.36 0.36
N ARG A 42 3.58 0.16 -0.97
CA ARG A 42 4.33 0.90 -2.00
C ARG A 42 5.87 0.78 -1.93
N ASP A 43 6.47 0.93 -0.76
CA ASP A 43 7.87 0.65 -0.42
C ASP A 43 8.16 0.98 1.07
N ASP A 44 7.23 1.68 1.71
CA ASP A 44 7.33 2.08 3.10
C ASP A 44 6.92 0.92 4.01
N VAL A 45 7.80 0.63 4.98
CA VAL A 45 7.54 -0.43 5.95
C VAL A 45 6.61 0.10 7.01
N GLN A 46 5.34 -0.27 6.90
CA GLN A 46 4.30 0.26 7.76
C GLN A 46 4.33 -0.41 9.14
N LEU A 47 4.78 -1.67 9.22
CA LEU A 47 4.57 -2.46 10.42
C LEU A 47 5.39 -3.75 10.51
N HIS A 48 5.64 -4.12 11.77
CA HIS A 48 6.35 -5.29 12.21
C HIS A 48 5.66 -5.96 13.41
N THR A 49 5.39 -7.26 13.34
CA THR A 49 4.88 -8.03 14.47
C THR A 49 5.44 -9.45 14.49
N ALA A 50 5.69 -10.02 15.67
CA ALA A 50 6.24 -11.36 15.85
C ALA A 50 5.25 -12.23 16.64
N SER A 51 5.04 -13.47 16.19
CA SER A 51 4.26 -14.45 16.92
C SER A 51 4.99 -15.80 16.98
N ALA A 52 5.01 -16.40 18.18
CA ALA A 52 5.69 -17.67 18.45
C ALA A 52 4.84 -18.90 18.09
N ASN A 53 3.55 -18.72 17.83
CA ASN A 53 2.60 -19.77 17.43
C ASN A 53 2.02 -19.52 16.05
N ASN A 54 2.56 -18.53 15.32
CA ASN A 54 2.08 -18.12 14.00
C ASN A 54 0.62 -17.64 14.01
N ASP A 55 0.09 -17.29 15.19
CA ASP A 55 -1.19 -16.63 15.39
C ASP A 55 -0.90 -15.21 15.87
N TRP A 56 -1.24 -14.22 15.05
CA TRP A 56 -1.12 -12.83 15.44
C TRP A 56 -2.48 -12.34 15.95
N ASN A 57 -3.52 -12.55 15.16
CA ASN A 57 -4.85 -11.94 15.35
C ASN A 57 -4.77 -10.42 15.60
N GLU A 58 -3.79 -9.76 14.97
CA GLU A 58 -3.52 -8.34 15.12
C GLU A 58 -4.09 -7.57 13.92
N THR A 59 -4.62 -6.38 14.20
CA THR A 59 -5.24 -5.52 13.20
C THR A 59 -4.53 -4.18 13.15
N PHE A 60 -4.27 -3.71 11.94
CA PHE A 60 -3.47 -2.54 11.66
C PHE A 60 -4.18 -1.63 10.69
N HIS A 61 -3.95 -0.32 10.84
CA HIS A 61 -4.58 0.71 10.03
C HIS A 61 -3.51 1.49 9.30
N ILE A 62 -3.57 1.46 7.97
CA ILE A 62 -2.60 2.11 7.09
C ILE A 62 -3.35 3.10 6.23
N TYR A 63 -2.86 4.35 6.16
CA TYR A 63 -3.44 5.35 5.29
C TYR A 63 -2.84 5.25 3.89
N VAL A 64 -3.72 5.03 2.92
CA VAL A 64 -3.43 4.80 1.51
C VAL A 64 -3.96 6.00 0.72
N ALA A 65 -3.07 6.63 -0.05
CA ALA A 65 -3.44 7.79 -0.86
C ALA A 65 -4.06 7.35 -2.20
N GLU A 66 -3.48 6.33 -2.85
CA GLU A 66 -3.93 5.84 -4.14
C GLU A 66 -3.99 4.31 -4.17
N PRO A 67 -5.10 3.69 -3.76
CA PRO A 67 -5.24 2.23 -3.69
C PRO A 67 -5.25 1.52 -5.06
N ARG A 68 -5.35 2.25 -6.18
CA ARG A 68 -5.31 1.63 -7.53
C ARG A 68 -3.90 1.19 -7.92
N ASP A 69 -2.91 2.02 -7.63
CA ASP A 69 -1.51 1.77 -7.95
C ASP A 69 -0.72 1.24 -6.75
N GLU A 70 -1.36 1.14 -5.58
CA GLU A 70 -0.74 0.60 -4.38
C GLU A 70 -0.90 -0.91 -4.26
N THR A 71 0.16 -1.53 -3.74
CA THR A 71 0.23 -2.96 -3.51
C THR A 71 0.68 -3.21 -2.08
N LEU A 72 -0.05 -4.10 -1.41
CA LEU A 72 0.30 -4.59 -0.09
C LEU A 72 1.25 -5.77 -0.25
N SER A 73 2.42 -5.68 0.37
CA SER A 73 3.34 -6.81 0.49
C SER A 73 3.38 -7.27 1.95
N VAL A 74 3.17 -8.56 2.15
CA VAL A 74 3.32 -9.21 3.46
C VAL A 74 4.43 -10.22 3.33
N GLN A 75 5.44 -10.08 4.17
CA GLN A 75 6.56 -11.00 4.23
C GLN A 75 6.65 -11.62 5.61
N LEU A 76 6.75 -12.94 5.66
CA LEU A 76 7.04 -13.67 6.87
C LEU A 76 8.53 -13.98 6.94
N ILE A 77 9.11 -13.70 8.09
CA ILE A 77 10.53 -13.87 8.36
C ILE A 77 10.70 -14.84 9.54
N ASP A 78 11.32 -15.99 9.32
CA ASP A 78 11.68 -16.93 10.37
C ASP A 78 12.73 -16.29 11.30
N THR A 79 12.33 -16.07 12.55
CA THR A 79 13.17 -15.48 13.60
C THR A 79 14.19 -16.47 14.17
N SER A 80 13.98 -17.78 13.95
CA SER A 80 14.89 -18.83 14.40
C SER A 80 16.01 -19.11 13.39
N ALA A 81 15.88 -18.62 12.16
CA ALA A 81 16.82 -18.87 11.09
C ALA A 81 18.02 -17.90 11.13
N TRP A 82 19.23 -18.47 11.22
CA TRP A 82 20.48 -17.71 11.38
C TRP A 82 20.95 -16.95 10.13
N PHE A 83 20.57 -17.40 8.92
CA PHE A 83 21.18 -16.90 7.66
C PHE A 83 20.19 -16.23 6.69
N SER A 84 19.08 -16.89 6.37
CA SER A 84 18.07 -16.35 5.45
C SER A 84 16.70 -16.80 5.91
N GLY A 85 16.21 -16.17 6.98
CA GLY A 85 14.90 -16.46 7.54
C GLY A 85 13.76 -15.97 6.66
N ASP A 86 13.79 -16.13 5.34
CA ASP A 86 12.62 -15.79 4.52
C ASP A 86 11.65 -16.98 4.56
N ALA A 87 10.57 -16.85 5.31
CA ALA A 87 9.53 -17.88 5.41
C ALA A 87 8.49 -17.73 4.29
N GLY A 88 8.55 -16.65 3.52
CA GLY A 88 7.77 -16.42 2.32
C GLY A 88 7.11 -15.06 2.27
N ALA A 89 6.76 -14.63 1.07
CA ALA A 89 6.08 -13.38 0.83
C ALA A 89 4.82 -13.58 -0.03
N CYS A 90 3.83 -12.74 0.21
CA CYS A 90 2.67 -12.58 -0.65
C CYS A 90 2.47 -11.09 -0.98
N THR A 91 1.84 -10.84 -2.12
CA THR A 91 1.66 -9.50 -2.67
C THR A 91 0.22 -9.39 -3.15
N ILE A 92 -0.52 -8.41 -2.62
CA ILE A 92 -1.93 -8.21 -2.89
C ILE A 92 -2.16 -6.81 -3.47
N PRO A 93 -2.69 -6.69 -4.70
CA PRO A 93 -3.04 -5.39 -5.27
C PRO A 93 -4.26 -4.80 -4.55
N LEU A 94 -4.15 -3.56 -4.07
CA LEU A 94 -5.24 -2.90 -3.35
C LEU A 94 -6.41 -2.52 -4.28
N ALA A 95 -6.19 -2.51 -5.59
CA ALA A 95 -7.19 -2.21 -6.60
C ALA A 95 -8.44 -3.12 -6.50
N GLY A 96 -8.29 -4.37 -6.07
CA GLY A 96 -9.42 -5.30 -5.90
C GLY A 96 -10.35 -4.93 -4.72
N LEU A 97 -9.82 -4.24 -3.71
CA LEU A 97 -10.54 -3.83 -2.49
C LEU A 97 -11.33 -2.52 -2.67
N LEU A 98 -11.13 -1.82 -3.79
CA LEU A 98 -11.84 -0.59 -4.14
C LEU A 98 -13.35 -0.75 -4.34
N SER A 99 -13.83 -1.99 -4.45
CA SER A 99 -15.26 -2.30 -4.47
C SER A 99 -15.93 -2.09 -3.11
N GLY A 100 -15.17 -1.80 -2.04
CA GLY A 100 -15.66 -1.75 -0.66
C GLY A 100 -15.81 -3.13 -0.03
N ALA A 101 -15.40 -4.19 -0.73
CA ALA A 101 -15.39 -5.54 -0.21
C ALA A 101 -14.31 -5.72 0.86
N SER A 102 -14.68 -6.37 1.96
CA SER A 102 -13.72 -6.95 2.89
C SER A 102 -13.29 -8.32 2.38
N VAL A 103 -11.99 -8.57 2.29
CA VAL A 103 -11.43 -9.86 1.92
C VAL A 103 -10.92 -10.54 3.19
N ASP A 104 -11.39 -11.74 3.50
CA ASP A 104 -10.79 -12.60 4.54
C ASP A 104 -10.47 -13.94 3.89
N ALA A 105 -9.22 -14.10 3.48
CA ALA A 105 -8.81 -15.23 2.67
C ALA A 105 -7.39 -15.68 3.03
N TRP A 106 -7.08 -16.91 2.62
CA TRP A 106 -5.74 -17.45 2.64
C TRP A 106 -4.97 -16.98 1.41
N PHE A 107 -3.80 -16.41 1.63
CA PHE A 107 -2.90 -15.94 0.59
C PHE A 107 -1.66 -16.84 0.56
N PRO A 108 -1.27 -17.36 -0.61
CA PRO A 108 -0.10 -18.22 -0.74
C PRO A 108 1.17 -17.42 -0.47
N LEU A 109 2.02 -17.95 0.40
CA LEU A 109 3.35 -17.45 0.66
C LEU A 109 4.32 -18.15 -0.28
N THR A 110 5.07 -17.35 -1.04
CA THR A 110 6.04 -17.86 -2.00
C THR A 110 7.46 -17.51 -1.57
N VAL A 111 8.37 -18.48 -1.69
CA VAL A 111 9.81 -18.31 -1.50
C VAL A 111 10.47 -18.77 -2.79
N ARG A 112 11.24 -17.88 -3.44
CA ARG A 112 11.97 -18.21 -4.68
C ARG A 112 11.11 -18.87 -5.77
N GLY A 113 9.84 -18.47 -5.85
CA GLY A 113 8.88 -18.99 -6.85
C GLY A 113 8.19 -20.31 -6.48
N THR A 114 8.44 -20.87 -5.29
CA THR A 114 7.71 -22.04 -4.79
C THR A 114 6.79 -21.65 -3.64
N GLN A 115 5.56 -22.14 -3.62
CA GLN A 115 4.64 -21.95 -2.49
C GLN A 115 5.13 -22.76 -1.30
N GLN A 116 5.43 -22.07 -0.19
CA GLN A 116 5.96 -22.66 1.04
C GLN A 116 4.96 -22.61 2.20
N GLY A 117 3.80 -21.98 2.01
CA GLY A 117 2.79 -21.87 3.06
C GLY A 117 1.66 -20.94 2.64
N GLU A 118 0.79 -20.63 3.60
CA GLU A 118 -0.30 -19.68 3.39
C GLU A 118 -0.49 -18.82 4.64
N VAL A 119 -0.82 -17.55 4.44
CA VAL A 119 -1.17 -16.61 5.51
C VAL A 119 -2.61 -16.16 5.35
N ARG A 120 -3.37 -16.17 6.45
CA ARG A 120 -4.74 -15.68 6.46
C ARG A 120 -4.75 -14.19 6.76
N LEU A 121 -5.22 -13.41 5.80
CA LEU A 121 -5.30 -11.95 5.91
C LEU A 121 -6.74 -11.49 5.76
N GLY A 122 -7.17 -10.64 6.69
CA GLY A 122 -8.35 -9.80 6.59
C GLY A 122 -7.96 -8.44 6.04
N LEU A 123 -8.41 -8.07 4.84
CA LEU A 123 -8.16 -6.79 4.21
C LEU A 123 -9.48 -6.05 4.06
N GLN A 124 -9.55 -4.82 4.55
CA GLN A 124 -10.72 -3.97 4.36
C GLN A 124 -10.27 -2.56 4.02
N LEU A 125 -10.70 -2.05 2.87
CA LEU A 125 -10.47 -0.66 2.50
C LEU A 125 -11.69 0.17 2.92
N ARG A 126 -11.48 1.13 3.82
CA ARG A 126 -12.52 2.06 4.27
C ARG A 126 -12.15 3.47 3.83
N GLY A 127 -13.06 4.09 3.09
CA GLY A 127 -12.92 5.46 2.62
C GLY A 127 -14.07 5.79 1.69
N ASP A 128 -14.26 7.06 1.40
CA ASP A 128 -15.30 7.48 0.45
C ASP A 128 -14.83 7.19 -0.98
N ILE A 129 -15.12 5.97 -1.44
CA ILE A 129 -14.91 5.51 -2.82
C ILE A 129 -15.63 6.43 -3.81
N ALA A 130 -16.80 6.98 -3.46
CA ALA A 130 -17.54 7.87 -4.36
C ALA A 130 -16.80 9.19 -4.57
N THR A 131 -16.20 9.74 -3.51
CA THR A 131 -15.31 10.91 -3.62
C THR A 131 -14.05 10.60 -4.43
N TYR A 132 -13.40 9.46 -4.20
CA TYR A 132 -12.21 9.03 -4.97
C TYR A 132 -12.50 8.85 -6.48
N VAL A 133 -13.59 8.15 -6.83
CA VAL A 133 -14.00 7.95 -8.23
C VAL A 133 -14.41 9.26 -8.91
N LYS A 134 -15.05 10.17 -8.16
CA LYS A 134 -15.43 11.50 -8.67
C LYS A 134 -14.20 12.35 -8.99
N VAL A 135 -13.19 12.36 -8.11
CA VAL A 135 -11.90 13.04 -8.35
C VAL A 135 -11.23 12.52 -9.61
N GLN A 136 -11.03 11.20 -9.73
CA GLN A 136 -10.38 10.63 -10.92
C GLN A 136 -11.09 10.90 -12.24
N ARG A 137 -12.43 10.94 -12.25
CA ARG A 137 -13.17 11.31 -13.47
C ARG A 137 -12.97 12.77 -13.88
N ILE A 138 -12.74 13.65 -12.91
CA ILE A 138 -12.51 15.07 -13.17
C ILE A 138 -11.09 15.29 -13.75
N ASP A 139 -10.09 14.56 -13.26
CA ASP A 139 -8.69 14.70 -13.72
C ASP A 139 -8.44 14.13 -15.12
N VAL A 140 -9.12 13.04 -15.52
CA VAL A 140 -8.92 12.39 -16.84
C VAL A 140 -9.44 13.25 -18.01
N THR A 141 -10.30 14.24 -17.77
CA THR A 141 -10.92 15.04 -18.86
C THR A 141 -10.11 16.28 -19.23
N LYS A 142 -8.99 16.60 -18.57
CA LYS A 142 -8.27 17.87 -18.83
C LYS A 142 -6.77 17.70 -19.00
N ALA A 143 -6.35 17.27 -20.20
CA ALA A 143 -5.08 17.68 -20.78
C ALA A 143 -5.12 17.52 -22.30
N GLN A 144 -5.74 18.48 -23.01
CA GLN A 144 -5.45 18.67 -24.43
C GLN A 144 -4.22 19.58 -24.53
N PRO A 145 -3.13 19.20 -25.23
CA PRO A 145 -1.93 20.01 -25.27
C PRO A 145 -2.20 21.34 -25.97
N LEU A 146 -1.82 22.44 -25.28
CA LEU A 146 -1.94 23.80 -25.77
C LEU A 146 -1.02 23.96 -26.99
N ALA A 147 -1.59 23.98 -28.20
CA ALA A 147 -0.86 24.40 -29.39
C ALA A 147 -0.48 25.88 -29.21
N SER A 148 0.81 26.17 -29.06
CA SER A 148 1.32 27.54 -28.94
C SER A 148 1.02 28.34 -30.22
N PRO A 149 0.44 29.55 -30.15
CA PRO A 149 0.30 30.40 -31.32
C PRO A 149 1.65 30.94 -31.79
N VAL A 150 1.80 30.93 -33.11
CA VAL A 150 2.89 31.46 -33.94
C VAL A 150 3.44 32.78 -33.42
N GLY A 151 4.77 32.84 -33.26
CA GLY A 151 5.49 34.06 -32.92
C GLY A 151 5.33 35.13 -34.00
N THR A 152 5.01 36.34 -33.58
CA THR A 152 5.14 37.56 -34.38
C THR A 152 5.65 38.67 -33.48
N THR A 153 6.85 39.16 -33.76
CA THR A 153 7.30 40.55 -33.59
C THR A 153 8.69 40.66 -34.25
N ALA A 154 8.85 41.32 -35.39
CA ALA A 154 9.00 42.78 -35.60
C ALA A 154 10.42 43.32 -35.27
N ALA A 155 11.16 43.75 -36.30
CA ALA A 155 12.19 44.80 -36.29
C ALA A 155 12.56 45.09 -37.77
N ALA A 156 12.18 46.22 -38.36
CA ALA A 156 12.80 47.55 -38.24
C ALA A 156 14.18 47.64 -38.94
N ALA A 157 14.17 48.15 -40.18
CA ALA A 157 15.10 49.14 -40.76
C ALA A 157 14.72 49.41 -42.21
#